data_AF-A0A4R0UII6-F1
#
_entry.id   AF-A0A4R0UII6-F1
#
_cell.length_a   1.000
_cell.length_b   1.000
_cell.length_c   1.000
_cell.angle_alpha   90.00
_cell.angle_beta   90.00
_cell.angle_gamma   90.00
#
_symmetry.space_group_name_H-M   'P 1'
#
loop_
_entity.id
_entity.type
_entity.pdbx_description
1 polymer ?
#
loop_
_entity_poly.entity_id
_entity_poly.type
_entity_poly.pdbx_seq_one_letter_code
_entity_poly.pdbx_strand_id
1 'polypeptide(L)'
;MSKPINEPRMVQQALIADEDLSFELAALVPTANGITNAASTFIDKATKLLLSDKIILTDEQHTAVTSAIAIAQLTVKEGAAISKLLRNPDASADIIAGLRLTSKDKQDAR
;
A
#
# COMPACT_ATOMS: atom_id res chain seq x y z
N MET A 1 54.95 20.08 5.43
CA MET A 1 53.58 19.88 5.95
C MET A 1 52.64 19.73 4.76
N SER A 2 52.18 18.50 4.49
CA SER A 2 51.36 18.17 3.31
C SER A 2 49.89 18.48 3.58
N LYS A 3 49.24 19.21 2.67
CA LYS A 3 47.79 19.49 2.72
C LYS A 3 47.02 18.21 2.33
N PRO A 4 45.92 17.86 3.01
CA PRO A 4 45.06 16.78 2.53
C PRO A 4 44.23 17.28 1.35
N ILE A 5 44.30 16.56 0.23
CA ILE A 5 43.44 16.76 -0.93
C ILE A 5 42.10 16.13 -0.57
N ASN A 6 41.10 16.95 -0.28
CA ASN A 6 39.72 16.48 -0.13
C ASN A 6 39.11 16.36 -1.53
N GLU A 7 39.37 15.24 -2.21
CA GLU A 7 38.72 14.94 -3.48
C GLU A 7 37.21 14.77 -3.23
N PRO A 8 36.33 15.46 -3.97
CA PRO A 8 34.91 15.22 -3.88
C PRO A 8 34.66 13.78 -4.35
N ARG A 9 34.25 12.89 -3.44
CA ARG A 9 33.71 11.59 -3.82
C ARG A 9 32.54 11.84 -4.75
N MET A 10 32.75 11.59 -6.04
CA MET A 10 31.66 11.50 -7.01
C MET A 10 30.75 10.37 -6.53
N VAL A 11 29.68 10.74 -5.84
CA VAL A 11 28.57 9.81 -5.57
C VAL A 11 27.99 9.53 -6.94
N GLN A 12 28.36 8.40 -7.53
CA GLN A 12 27.59 7.81 -8.61
C GLN A 12 26.22 7.51 -8.01
N GLN A 13 25.29 8.45 -8.15
CA GLN A 13 23.88 8.12 -8.12
C GLN A 13 23.72 7.17 -9.30
N ALA A 14 23.71 5.88 -9.01
CA ALA A 14 23.09 4.94 -9.91
C ALA A 14 21.66 5.46 -10.07
N LEU A 15 21.40 6.14 -11.19
CA LEU A 15 20.06 6.30 -11.71
C LEU A 15 19.54 4.88 -11.81
N ILE A 16 18.74 4.47 -10.82
CA ILE A 16 17.86 3.33 -10.96
C ILE A 16 17.13 3.66 -12.24
N ALA A 17 17.38 2.89 -13.31
CA ALA A 17 16.63 3.06 -14.53
C ALA A 17 15.17 3.02 -14.11
N ASP A 18 14.44 4.10 -14.34
CA ASP A 18 12.99 4.08 -14.31
C ASP A 18 12.65 2.99 -15.33
N GLU A 19 12.45 1.75 -14.87
CA GLU A 19 11.89 0.69 -15.68
C GLU A 19 10.60 1.29 -16.21
N ASP A 20 10.61 1.57 -17.52
CA ASP A 20 9.57 2.33 -18.20
C ASP A 20 8.22 1.77 -17.76
N LEU A 21 7.56 2.52 -16.88
CA LEU A 21 6.22 2.18 -16.47
C LEU A 21 5.41 2.21 -17.75
N SER A 22 5.02 1.04 -18.25
CA SER A 22 4.22 0.94 -19.47
C SER A 22 3.13 2.02 -19.36
N PHE A 23 3.07 2.89 -20.36
CA PHE A 23 2.22 4.09 -20.33
C PHE A 23 0.77 3.74 -19.95
N GLU A 24 0.33 2.56 -20.36
CA GLU A 24 -0.97 1.96 -20.06
C GLU A 24 -1.14 1.62 -18.57
N LEU A 25 -0.13 1.04 -17.91
CA LEU A 25 -0.17 0.73 -16.48
C LEU A 25 -0.03 1.99 -15.62
N ALA A 26 0.75 2.97 -16.08
CA ALA A 26 0.90 4.26 -15.41
C ALA A 26 -0.43 4.98 -15.22
N ALA A 27 -1.35 4.85 -16.18
CA ALA A 27 -2.70 5.42 -16.10
C ALA A 27 -3.54 4.86 -14.94
N LEU A 28 -3.24 3.65 -14.44
CA LEU A 28 -3.94 3.02 -13.33
C LEU A 28 -3.38 3.41 -11.95
N VAL A 29 -2.15 3.93 -11.89
CA VAL A 29 -1.47 4.27 -10.62
C VAL A 29 -2.23 5.32 -9.80
N PRO A 30 -2.77 6.42 -10.39
CA PRO A 30 -3.55 7.39 -9.62
C PRO A 30 -4.78 6.76 -8.97
N THR A 31 -5.49 5.89 -9.70
CA THR A 31 -6.68 5.17 -9.20
C THR A 31 -6.31 4.20 -8.09
N ALA A 32 -5.21 3.46 -8.23
CA ALA A 32 -4.70 2.55 -7.21
C ALA A 32 -4.35 3.29 -5.91
N ASN A 33 -3.69 4.45 -6.01
CA ASN A 33 -3.41 5.30 -4.85
C ASN A 33 -4.70 5.89 -4.24
N GLY A 34 -5.74 6.09 -5.04
CA GLY A 34 -7.07 6.50 -4.55
C GLY A 34 -7.65 5.50 -3.54
N ILE A 35 -7.42 4.19 -3.73
CA ILE A 35 -7.88 3.14 -2.81
C ILE A 35 -7.22 3.30 -1.44
N THR A 36 -5.89 3.38 -1.41
CA THR A 36 -5.13 3.53 -0.15
C THR A 36 -5.50 4.84 0.55
N ASN A 37 -5.65 5.93 -0.20
CA ASN A 37 -5.98 7.24 0.37
C ASN A 37 -7.38 7.26 0.97
N ALA A 38 -8.37 6.66 0.29
CA ALA A 38 -9.73 6.56 0.81
C ALA A 38 -9.78 5.69 2.07
N ALA A 39 -9.10 4.55 2.07
CA ALA A 39 -9.03 3.64 3.23
C ALA A 39 -8.36 4.32 4.43
N SER A 40 -7.20 4.98 4.24
CA SER A 40 -6.53 5.74 5.30
C SER A 40 -7.40 6.86 5.84
N THR A 41 -8.07 7.62 4.96
CA THR A 41 -8.98 8.69 5.38
C THR A 41 -10.16 8.15 6.20
N PHE A 42 -10.69 6.97 5.83
CA PHE A 42 -11.74 6.31 6.60
C PHE A 42 -11.23 5.89 7.98
N ILE A 43 -10.05 5.25 8.07
CA ILE A 43 -9.43 4.84 9.34
C ILE A 43 -9.28 6.03 10.27
N ASP A 44 -8.77 7.16 9.79
CA ASP A 44 -8.58 8.36 10.59
C ASP A 44 -9.90 8.87 11.17
N LYS A 45 -10.96 8.93 10.35
CA LYS A 45 -12.28 9.40 10.77
C LYS A 45 -12.94 8.42 11.74
N ALA A 46 -12.87 7.13 11.46
CA ALA A 46 -13.45 6.08 12.30
C ALA A 46 -12.73 6.00 13.66
N THR A 47 -11.40 6.15 13.69
CA THR A 47 -10.63 6.20 14.93
C THR A 47 -11.00 7.43 15.76
N LYS A 48 -11.13 8.61 15.12
CA LYS A 48 -11.60 9.81 15.81
C LYS A 48 -13.02 9.66 16.37
N LEU A 49 -13.90 8.95 15.68
CA LEU A 49 -15.24 8.63 16.17
C LEU A 49 -15.19 7.76 17.43
N LEU A 50 -14.37 6.70 17.43
CA LEU A 50 -14.21 5.80 18.58
C LEU A 50 -13.60 6.49 19.82
N LEU A 51 -12.71 7.47 19.60
CA LEU A 51 -12.03 8.20 20.67
C LEU A 51 -12.81 9.45 21.14
N SER A 52 -13.98 9.72 20.57
CA SER A 52 -14.73 10.94 20.88
C SER A 52 -15.63 10.76 22.11
N ASP A 53 -15.27 11.42 23.21
CA ASP A 53 -16.09 11.46 24.44
C ASP A 53 -17.48 12.12 24.26
N LYS A 54 -17.71 12.79 23.13
CA LYS A 54 -18.98 13.45 22.79
C LYS A 54 -20.02 12.52 22.15
N ILE A 55 -19.62 11.32 21.75
CA ILE A 55 -20.46 10.39 20.99
C ILE A 55 -20.51 9.08 21.75
N ILE A 56 -21.71 8.67 22.16
CA ILE A 56 -21.92 7.37 22.81
C ILE A 56 -22.42 6.42 21.73
N LEU A 57 -21.58 5.45 21.36
CA LEU A 57 -21.95 4.34 20.49
C LEU A 57 -22.54 3.22 21.34
N THR A 58 -23.49 2.47 20.77
CA THR A 58 -23.87 1.17 21.33
C THR A 58 -22.73 0.16 21.15
N ASP A 59 -22.73 -0.93 21.93
CA ASP A 59 -21.71 -1.99 21.80
C ASP A 59 -21.66 -2.59 20.38
N GLU A 60 -22.83 -2.73 19.74
CA GLU A 60 -22.95 -3.20 18.36
C GLU A 60 -22.32 -2.21 17.37
N GLN A 61 -22.60 -0.91 17.55
CA GLN A 61 -22.01 0.14 16.70
C GLN A 61 -20.50 0.23 16.90
N HIS A 62 -20.02 0.12 18.14
CA HIS A 62 -18.60 0.09 18.44
C HIS A 62 -17.93 -1.09 17.73
N THR A 63 -18.49 -2.30 17.88
CA THR A 63 -18.00 -3.51 17.22
C THR A 63 -17.99 -3.38 15.70
N ALA A 64 -19.04 -2.80 15.12
CA ALA A 64 -19.13 -2.54 13.69
C ALA A 64 -18.03 -1.58 13.20
N VAL A 65 -17.81 -0.47 13.91
CA VAL A 65 -16.76 0.51 13.56
C VAL A 65 -15.37 -0.09 13.71
N THR A 66 -15.08 -0.82 14.79
CA THR A 66 -13.79 -1.53 14.96
C THR A 66 -13.55 -2.55 13.84
N SER A 67 -14.58 -3.32 13.48
CA SER A 67 -14.50 -4.29 12.38
C SER A 67 -14.26 -3.60 11.03
N ALA A 68 -14.94 -2.48 10.78
CA ALA A 68 -14.74 -1.68 9.58
C ALA A 68 -13.33 -1.08 9.49
N ILE A 69 -12.74 -0.65 10.61
CA ILE A 69 -11.34 -0.21 10.67
C ILE A 69 -10.40 -1.37 10.29
N ALA A 70 -10.61 -2.57 10.83
CA ALA A 70 -9.78 -3.73 10.50
C ALA A 70 -9.84 -4.07 9.00
N ILE A 71 -11.03 -4.00 8.39
CA ILE A 71 -11.21 -4.18 6.95
C ILE A 71 -10.47 -3.07 6.18
N ALA A 72 -10.62 -1.81 6.58
CA ALA A 72 -9.94 -0.70 5.91
C ALA A 72 -8.41 -0.80 6.02
N GLN A 73 -7.86 -1.29 7.13
CA GLN A 73 -6.43 -1.57 7.28
C GLN A 73 -5.95 -2.65 6.30
N LEU A 74 -6.75 -3.69 6.09
CA LEU A 74 -6.48 -4.67 5.04
C LEU A 74 -6.53 -4.02 3.65
N THR A 75 -7.52 -3.17 3.38
CA THR A 75 -7.61 -2.42 2.11
C THR A 75 -6.39 -1.53 1.87
N VAL A 76 -5.80 -0.89 2.88
CA VAL A 76 -4.55 -0.13 2.73
C VAL A 76 -3.40 -1.04 2.28
N LYS A 77 -3.26 -2.21 2.91
CA LYS A 77 -2.24 -3.19 2.56
C LYS A 77 -2.42 -3.72 1.13
N GLU A 78 -3.64 -4.07 0.76
CA GLU A 78 -3.98 -4.55 -0.58
C GLU A 78 -3.81 -3.46 -1.63
N GLY A 79 -4.26 -2.23 -1.37
CA GLY A 79 -4.06 -1.08 -2.25
C GLY A 79 -2.58 -0.78 -2.49
N ALA A 80 -1.73 -0.88 -1.46
CA ALA A 80 -0.28 -0.73 -1.63
C ALA A 80 0.32 -1.85 -2.51
N ALA A 81 -0.18 -3.08 -2.38
CA ALA A 81 0.22 -4.19 -3.24
C ALA A 81 -0.21 -3.95 -4.70
N ILE A 82 -1.42 -3.43 -4.94
CA ILE A 82 -1.89 -3.03 -6.28
C ILE A 82 -0.96 -1.98 -6.87
N SER A 83 -0.66 -0.89 -6.14
CA SER A 83 0.25 0.15 -6.61
C SER A 83 1.65 -0.40 -6.90
N LYS A 84 2.15 -1.36 -6.11
CA LYS A 84 3.45 -2.01 -6.34
C LYS A 84 3.43 -2.89 -7.61
N LEU A 85 2.37 -3.69 -7.80
CA LEU A 85 2.18 -4.52 -8.99
C LEU A 85 2.17 -3.69 -10.27
N LEU A 86 1.47 -2.57 -10.26
CA LEU A 86 1.40 -1.67 -11.41
C LEU A 86 2.72 -0.94 -11.66
N ARG A 87 3.51 -0.67 -10.61
CA ARG A 87 4.78 0.06 -10.70
C ARG A 87 5.96 -0.79 -11.12
N ASN A 88 5.94 -2.07 -10.79
CA ASN A 88 6.98 -3.00 -11.20
C ASN A 88 6.39 -4.43 -11.23
N PRO A 89 5.74 -4.82 -12.34
CA PRO A 89 5.14 -6.14 -12.49
C PRO A 89 6.17 -7.27 -12.35
N ASP A 90 7.36 -7.09 -12.91
CA ASP A 90 8.41 -8.11 -12.96
C ASP A 90 9.03 -8.37 -11.58
N ALA A 91 9.33 -7.31 -10.82
CA ALA A 91 9.77 -7.42 -9.43
C ALA A 91 8.66 -7.84 -8.45
N SER A 92 7.42 -7.97 -8.94
CA SER A 92 6.26 -8.42 -8.15
C SER A 92 5.88 -9.88 -8.41
N ALA A 93 6.72 -10.64 -9.11
CA ALA A 93 6.48 -12.05 -9.44
C ALA A 93 6.07 -12.91 -8.23
N ASP A 94 6.70 -12.72 -7.06
CA ASP A 94 6.38 -13.47 -5.83
C ASP A 94 4.97 -13.15 -5.29
N ILE A 95 4.57 -11.87 -5.37
CA ILE A 95 3.22 -11.43 -4.97
C ILE A 95 2.19 -12.08 -5.91
N ILE A 96 2.46 -12.07 -7.21
CA ILE A 96 1.59 -12.68 -8.22
C ILE A 96 1.50 -14.20 -8.01
N ALA A 97 2.62 -14.87 -7.72
CA ALA A 97 2.67 -16.30 -7.46
C ALA A 97 1.87 -16.67 -6.20
N GLY A 98 2.05 -15.92 -5.09
CA GLY A 98 1.29 -16.12 -3.86
C GLY A 98 -0.21 -15.92 -4.03
N LEU A 99 -0.63 -14.91 -4.79
CA LEU A 99 -2.05 -14.69 -5.11
C LEU A 99 -2.64 -15.84 -5.95
N ARG A 100 -1.87 -16.41 -6.88
CA ARG A 100 -2.31 -17.57 -7.68
C ARG A 100 -2.48 -18.83 -6.83
N LEU A 101 -1.57 -19.09 -5.90
CA LEU A 101 -1.64 -20.23 -4.99
C LEU A 101 -2.90 -20.15 -4.10
N THR A 102 -3.12 -19.02 -3.44
CA THR A 102 -4.31 -18.80 -2.60
C THR A 102 -5.63 -18.86 -3.37
N SER A 103 -5.62 -18.52 -4.65
CA SER A 103 -6.81 -18.62 -5.52
C SER A 103 -7.13 -20.07 -5.90
N LYS A 104 -6.10 -20.89 -6.10
CA LYS A 104 -6.23 -22.31 -6.45
C LYS A 104 -6.74 -23.14 -5.27
N ASP A 105 -6.21 -22.90 -4.07
CA ASP A 105 -6.68 -23.56 -2.84
C ASP A 105 -8.17 -23.29 -2.56
N LYS A 106 -8.68 -22.11 -2.93
CA LYS A 106 -10.11 -21.77 -2.81
C LYS A 106 -11.00 -22.43 -3.86
N GLN A 107 -10.46 -22.80 -5.02
CA GLN A 107 -11.20 -23.52 -6.07
C GLN A 107 -11.27 -25.01 -5.78
N ASP A 108 -10.20 -25.60 -5.23
CA ASP A 108 -10.14 -27.02 -4.90
C ASP A 108 -10.90 -27.37 -3.60
N ALA A 109 -11.26 -26.37 -2.79
CA ALA A 109 -12.07 -26.51 -1.57
C ALA A 109 -13.59 -26.36 -1.79
N ARG A 110 -14.07 -26.36 -3.04
CA ARG A 110 -15.50 -26.25 -3.40
C ARG A 110 -16.07 -27.55 -3.95
#